data_AF-Q07GA6-F1
#
_entry.id   AF-Q07GA6-F1
#
_cell.length_a   1.000
_cell.length_b   1.000
_cell.length_c   1.000
_cell.angle_alpha   90.00
_cell.angle_beta   90.00
_cell.angle_gamma   90.00
#
_symmetry.space_group_name_H-M   'P 1'
#
loop_
_entity.id
_entity.type
_entity.pdbx_description
1 polymer ?
#
loop_
_entity_poly.entity_id
_entity_poly.type
_entity_poly.pdbx_seq_one_letter_code
_entity_poly.pdbx_strand_id
1 'polypeptide(L)'
;MAQAKIQAKAATEGHNAGKFYRSVSMAARSNHLLEILDDLEVRVQAFRDAASALELERESLIEKIHSVQNSHDIRTISDGEREELLVTAERLMGRTLTVAVAVETIRNPQQESSLQQASMIIDEILKKVMDNLENGRKQLMGLYGACSSEVPAGPVDQKFQSIIIGCAIED
;
A
#
# COMPACT_ATOMS: atom_id res chain seq x y z
N MET A 1 61.82 -65.67 -32.04
CA MET A 1 61.11 -66.77 -31.34
C MET A 1 60.83 -66.28 -29.92
N ALA A 2 59.64 -66.16 -29.34
CA ALA A 2 58.26 -66.46 -29.73
C ALA A 2 57.31 -65.62 -28.83
N GLN A 3 56.20 -65.12 -29.41
CA GLN A 3 54.83 -64.89 -28.88
C GLN A 3 54.67 -64.15 -27.52
N ALA A 4 54.10 -62.94 -27.38
CA ALA A 4 52.79 -62.35 -27.77
C ALA A 4 51.57 -62.69 -26.86
N LYS A 5 51.04 -61.61 -26.23
CA LYS A 5 49.67 -61.35 -25.70
C LYS A 5 49.15 -62.11 -24.47
N ILE A 6 48.60 -61.37 -23.49
CA ILE A 6 47.17 -61.36 -23.10
C ILE A 6 46.89 -60.13 -22.20
N GLN A 7 45.83 -59.40 -22.53
CA GLN A 7 45.20 -58.33 -21.75
C GLN A 7 44.28 -58.89 -20.64
N ALA A 8 44.00 -58.04 -19.64
CA ALA A 8 42.77 -57.95 -18.82
C ALA A 8 42.63 -58.78 -17.51
N LYS A 9 42.76 -58.08 -16.38
CA LYS A 9 41.97 -58.11 -15.11
C LYS A 9 42.88 -57.54 -14.00
N ALA A 10 42.51 -56.60 -13.13
CA ALA A 10 41.19 -56.30 -12.59
C ALA A 10 41.04 -54.78 -12.36
N ALA A 11 39.83 -54.30 -12.64
CA ALA A 11 39.33 -53.04 -12.15
C ALA A 11 38.94 -53.21 -10.68
N THR A 12 39.59 -52.44 -9.82
CA THR A 12 39.21 -52.04 -8.43
C THR A 12 40.48 -51.34 -7.92
N GLU A 13 40.51 -50.03 -7.73
CA GLU A 13 39.90 -49.39 -6.57
C GLU A 13 39.51 -47.96 -6.93
N GLY A 14 38.24 -47.66 -6.72
CA GLY A 14 37.64 -46.38 -7.04
C GLY A 14 38.25 -45.26 -6.22
N HIS A 15 38.87 -44.31 -6.91
CA HIS A 15 38.85 -42.91 -6.50
C HIS A 15 37.42 -42.39 -6.68
N ASN A 16 36.49 -42.93 -5.89
CA ASN A 16 35.21 -42.31 -5.65
C ASN A 16 35.51 -41.15 -4.70
N ALA A 17 35.93 -40.03 -5.28
CA ALA A 17 35.89 -38.74 -4.61
C ALA A 17 34.46 -38.57 -4.12
N GLY A 18 34.27 -38.88 -2.83
CA GLY A 18 33.00 -38.71 -2.16
C GLY A 18 32.61 -37.25 -2.33
N LYS A 19 31.71 -37.00 -3.29
CA LYS A 19 30.99 -35.75 -3.39
C LYS A 19 30.13 -35.68 -2.14
N PHE A 20 30.73 -35.18 -1.06
CA PHE A 20 29.99 -34.68 0.09
C PHE A 20 29.20 -33.48 -0.43
N TYR A 21 28.01 -33.74 -0.96
CA TYR A 21 26.96 -32.74 -0.97
C TYR A 21 26.69 -32.46 0.50
N ARG A 22 27.37 -31.47 1.07
CA ARG A 22 27.08 -30.97 2.41
C ARG A 22 25.61 -30.60 2.40
N SER A 23 24.77 -31.40 3.06
CA SER A 23 23.37 -31.05 3.26
C SER A 23 23.36 -29.69 3.93
N VAL A 24 22.77 -28.69 3.28
CA VAL A 24 22.62 -27.35 3.84
C VAL A 24 22.04 -27.50 5.25
N SER A 25 22.60 -26.81 6.23
CA SER A 25 22.06 -26.84 7.60
C SER A 25 20.62 -26.33 7.61
N MET A 26 19.80 -26.81 8.55
CA MET A 26 18.43 -26.28 8.72
C MET A 26 18.43 -24.77 8.92
N ALA A 27 19.42 -24.23 9.63
CA ALA A 27 19.59 -22.78 9.81
C ALA A 27 19.85 -22.04 8.49
N ALA A 28 20.70 -22.60 7.61
CA ALA A 28 20.98 -21.99 6.31
C ALA A 28 19.78 -22.05 5.36
N ARG A 29 18.96 -23.11 5.43
CA ARG A 29 17.67 -23.15 4.73
C ARG A 29 16.70 -22.10 5.28
N SER A 30 16.63 -21.95 6.61
CA SER A 30 15.75 -20.97 7.25
C SER A 30 16.12 -19.53 6.87
N ASN A 31 17.42 -19.18 6.89
CA ASN A 31 17.87 -17.84 6.51
C ASN A 31 17.55 -17.54 5.03
N HIS A 32 17.79 -18.49 4.13
CA HIS A 32 17.44 -18.32 2.74
C HIS A 32 15.93 -18.09 2.52
N LEU A 33 15.08 -18.79 3.28
CA LEU A 33 13.63 -18.57 3.23
C LEU A 33 13.26 -17.18 3.77
N LEU A 34 13.91 -16.70 4.84
CA LEU A 34 13.71 -15.34 5.36
C LEU A 34 14.09 -14.28 4.32
N GLU A 35 15.24 -14.42 3.66
CA GLU A 35 15.65 -13.51 2.58
C GLU A 35 14.62 -13.45 1.44
N ILE A 36 14.07 -14.60 1.05
CA ILE A 36 13.00 -14.65 0.04
C ILE A 36 11.73 -13.93 0.56
N LEU A 37 11.37 -14.11 1.83
CA LEU A 37 10.20 -13.45 2.41
C LEU A 37 10.38 -11.94 2.48
N ASP A 38 11.57 -11.46 2.86
CA ASP A 38 11.90 -10.04 2.90
C ASP A 38 11.81 -9.42 1.48
N ASP A 39 12.36 -10.10 0.47
CA ASP A 39 12.26 -9.68 -0.94
C ASP A 39 10.79 -9.64 -1.41
N LEU A 40 9.98 -10.61 -0.97
CA LEU A 40 8.54 -10.64 -1.28
C LEU A 40 7.79 -9.51 -0.58
N GLU A 41 8.13 -9.17 0.65
CA GLU A 41 7.53 -8.07 1.40
C GLU A 41 7.72 -6.74 0.66
N VAL A 42 8.95 -6.45 0.21
CA VAL A 42 9.25 -5.25 -0.59
C VAL A 42 8.42 -5.21 -1.88
N ARG A 43 8.27 -6.37 -2.55
CA ARG A 43 7.46 -6.45 -3.77
C ARG A 43 5.97 -6.29 -3.52
N VAL A 44 5.46 -6.80 -2.40
CA VAL A 44 4.06 -6.61 -1.98
C VAL A 44 3.81 -5.14 -1.67
N GLN A 45 4.72 -4.46 -0.99
CA GLN A 45 4.58 -3.03 -0.72
C GLN A 45 4.56 -2.22 -2.02
N ALA A 46 5.49 -2.46 -2.94
CA ALA A 46 5.49 -1.79 -4.25
C ALA A 46 4.20 -2.06 -5.06
N PHE A 47 3.62 -3.25 -4.93
CA PHE A 47 2.35 -3.59 -5.55
C PHE A 47 1.17 -2.82 -4.91
N ARG A 48 1.15 -2.69 -3.58
CA ARG A 48 0.16 -1.86 -2.86
C ARG A 48 0.25 -0.40 -3.30
N ASP A 49 1.46 0.17 -3.33
CA ASP A 49 1.68 1.57 -3.75
C ASP A 49 1.19 1.82 -5.18
N ALA A 50 1.46 0.88 -6.10
CA ALA A 50 0.99 0.96 -7.48
C ALA A 50 -0.55 0.86 -7.58
N ALA A 51 -1.19 0.01 -6.78
CA ALA A 51 -2.63 -0.10 -6.73
C ALA A 51 -3.28 1.19 -6.17
N SER A 52 -2.74 1.77 -5.10
CA SER A 52 -3.20 3.05 -4.56
C SER A 52 -3.05 4.19 -5.58
N ALA A 53 -1.95 4.22 -6.35
CA ALA A 53 -1.78 5.20 -7.42
C ALA A 53 -2.85 5.08 -8.53
N LEU A 54 -3.24 3.85 -8.88
CA LEU A 54 -4.33 3.59 -9.85
C LEU A 54 -5.70 4.00 -9.29
N GLU A 55 -5.95 3.79 -8.00
CA GLU A 55 -7.16 4.22 -7.31
C GLU A 55 -7.29 5.75 -7.35
N LEU A 56 -6.22 6.48 -7.03
CA LEU A 56 -6.18 7.95 -7.11
C LEU A 56 -6.32 8.48 -8.54
N GLU A 57 -5.67 7.86 -9.53
CA GLU A 57 -5.80 8.27 -10.92
C GLU A 57 -7.25 8.11 -11.42
N ARG A 58 -7.92 7.03 -11.01
CA ARG A 58 -9.35 6.82 -11.31
C ARG A 58 -10.20 7.96 -10.76
N GLU A 59 -10.01 8.35 -9.50
CA GLU A 59 -10.71 9.49 -8.89
C GLU A 59 -10.41 10.80 -9.62
N SER A 60 -9.14 11.05 -9.96
CA SER A 60 -8.74 12.23 -10.73
C SER A 60 -9.40 12.30 -12.09
N LEU A 61 -9.54 11.17 -12.80
CA LEU A 61 -10.23 11.11 -14.08
C LEU A 61 -11.73 11.42 -13.92
N ILE A 62 -12.38 10.88 -12.89
CA ILE A 62 -13.79 11.18 -12.58
C ILE A 62 -13.96 12.68 -12.34
N GLU A 63 -13.10 13.28 -11.52
CA GLU A 63 -13.13 14.72 -11.23
C GLU A 63 -12.94 15.57 -12.49
N LYS A 64 -11.95 15.25 -13.33
CA LYS A 64 -11.67 15.97 -14.59
C LYS A 64 -12.85 15.88 -15.57
N ILE A 65 -13.45 14.69 -15.73
CA ILE A 65 -14.62 14.51 -16.60
C ILE A 65 -15.80 15.33 -16.07
N HIS A 66 -16.04 15.28 -14.76
CA HIS A 66 -17.11 16.07 -14.13
C HIS A 66 -16.88 17.58 -14.28
N SER A 67 -15.63 18.05 -14.17
CA SER A 67 -15.25 19.45 -14.40
C SER A 67 -15.57 19.90 -15.82
N VAL A 68 -15.28 19.07 -16.83
CA VAL A 68 -15.64 19.36 -18.22
C VAL A 68 -17.16 19.46 -18.38
N GLN A 69 -17.93 18.49 -17.86
CA GLN A 69 -19.40 18.49 -17.95
C GLN A 69 -20.05 19.73 -17.30
N ASN A 70 -19.41 20.27 -16.26
CA ASN A 70 -19.90 21.45 -15.53
C ASN A 70 -19.17 22.75 -15.92
N SER A 71 -18.33 22.73 -16.96
CA SER A 71 -17.63 23.93 -17.42
C SER A 71 -18.61 25.03 -17.82
N HIS A 72 -18.19 26.29 -17.67
CA HIS A 72 -18.94 27.40 -18.23
C HIS A 72 -19.00 27.35 -19.76
N ASP A 73 -17.94 26.85 -20.41
CA ASP A 73 -17.84 26.78 -21.88
C ASP A 73 -18.89 25.86 -22.49
N ILE A 74 -19.23 24.76 -21.81
CA ILE A 74 -20.32 23.85 -22.21
C ILE A 74 -21.66 24.59 -22.31
N ARG A 75 -21.85 25.67 -21.55
CA ARG A 75 -23.09 26.47 -21.55
C ARG A 75 -23.13 27.54 -22.64
N THR A 76 -22.00 27.86 -23.27
CA THR A 76 -21.87 28.97 -24.22
C THR A 76 -21.75 28.52 -25.68
N ILE A 77 -21.52 27.23 -25.93
CA ILE A 77 -21.47 26.64 -27.28
C ILE A 77 -22.86 26.22 -27.80
N SER A 78 -22.93 25.88 -29.09
CA SER A 78 -24.18 25.48 -29.73
C SER A 78 -24.74 24.17 -29.16
N ASP A 79 -26.05 23.98 -29.31
CA ASP A 79 -26.74 22.80 -28.77
C ASP A 79 -26.19 21.49 -29.31
N GLY A 80 -25.84 21.43 -30.61
CA GLY A 80 -25.28 20.24 -31.24
C GLY A 80 -23.89 19.91 -30.73
N GLU A 81 -22.98 20.89 -30.68
CA GLU A 81 -21.62 20.70 -30.15
C GLU A 81 -21.66 20.32 -28.66
N ARG A 82 -22.57 20.91 -27.90
CA ARG A 82 -22.79 20.58 -26.49
C ARG A 82 -23.21 19.12 -26.32
N GLU A 83 -24.17 18.65 -27.11
CA GLU A 83 -24.64 17.27 -27.04
C GLU A 83 -23.52 16.28 -27.38
N GLU A 84 -22.76 16.53 -28.44
CA GLU A 84 -21.62 15.69 -28.83
C GLU A 84 -20.56 15.58 -27.71
N LEU A 85 -20.23 16.70 -27.06
CA LEU A 85 -19.30 16.72 -25.94
C LEU A 85 -19.84 15.99 -24.72
N LEU A 86 -21.12 16.15 -24.38
CA LEU A 86 -21.74 15.47 -23.25
C LEU A 86 -21.80 13.94 -23.45
N VAL A 87 -22.18 13.47 -24.63
CA VAL A 87 -22.15 12.04 -24.99
C VAL A 87 -20.72 11.48 -24.89
N THR A 88 -19.73 12.26 -25.33
CA THR A 88 -18.33 11.86 -25.22
C THR A 88 -17.88 11.76 -23.76
N ALA A 89 -18.23 12.75 -22.93
CA ALA A 89 -17.92 12.76 -21.50
C ALA A 89 -18.60 11.60 -20.76
N GLU A 90 -19.87 11.30 -21.06
CA GLU A 90 -20.60 10.16 -20.50
C GLU A 90 -19.93 8.83 -20.86
N ARG A 91 -19.54 8.64 -22.12
CA ARG A 91 -18.80 7.44 -22.55
C ARG A 91 -17.46 7.30 -21.82
N LEU A 92 -16.72 8.40 -21.64
CA LEU A 92 -15.47 8.38 -20.88
C LEU A 92 -15.72 8.05 -19.41
N MET A 93 -16.73 8.65 -18.78
CA MET A 93 -17.14 8.36 -17.40
C MET A 93 -17.47 6.87 -17.25
N GLY A 94 -18.30 6.32 -18.14
CA GLY A 94 -18.65 4.90 -18.14
C GLY A 94 -17.42 4.00 -18.22
N ARG A 95 -16.44 4.32 -19.08
CA ARG A 95 -15.18 3.55 -19.17
C ARG A 95 -14.33 3.67 -17.91
N THR A 96 -14.20 4.86 -17.33
CA THR A 96 -13.44 5.06 -16.08
C THR A 96 -14.05 4.25 -14.94
N LEU A 97 -15.37 4.20 -14.85
CA LEU A 97 -16.09 3.46 -13.81
C LEU A 97 -15.94 1.92 -13.93
N THR A 98 -15.51 1.39 -15.09
CA THR A 98 -15.25 -0.05 -15.25
C THR A 98 -13.96 -0.52 -14.57
N VAL A 99 -13.05 0.41 -14.26
CA VAL A 99 -11.83 0.11 -13.51
C VAL A 99 -12.18 0.16 -12.02
N ALA A 100 -11.92 -0.92 -11.29
CA ALA A 100 -12.08 -0.98 -9.83
C ALA A 100 -10.80 -1.56 -9.23
N VAL A 101 -10.15 -0.75 -8.39
CA VAL A 101 -8.92 -1.08 -7.66
C VAL A 101 -9.15 -0.58 -6.24
N ALA A 102 -8.80 -1.39 -5.24
CA ALA A 102 -8.89 -1.04 -3.84
C ALA A 102 -7.72 -1.67 -3.08
N VAL A 103 -7.12 -0.91 -2.17
CA VAL A 103 -6.12 -1.41 -1.23
C VAL A 103 -6.73 -1.40 0.17
N GLU A 104 -6.95 -2.59 0.73
CA GLU A 104 -7.52 -2.72 2.07
C GLU A 104 -6.44 -2.70 3.15
N THR A 105 -6.77 -2.05 4.27
CA THR A 105 -6.02 -2.12 5.53
C THR A 105 -6.65 -3.20 6.40
N ILE A 106 -5.92 -4.30 6.62
CA ILE A 106 -6.37 -5.40 7.47
C ILE A 106 -6.03 -5.05 8.92
N ARG A 107 -7.06 -4.84 9.74
CA ARG A 107 -6.92 -4.50 11.15
C ARG A 107 -7.22 -5.71 12.03
N ASN A 108 -6.46 -5.87 13.09
CA ASN A 108 -6.84 -6.77 14.18
C ASN A 108 -7.89 -6.09 15.11
N PRO A 109 -8.58 -6.83 16.00
CA PRO A 109 -9.60 -6.24 16.87
C PRO A 109 -9.11 -5.09 17.76
N GLN A 110 -7.83 -5.10 18.15
CA GLN A 110 -7.24 -4.03 18.95
C GLN A 110 -7.04 -2.76 18.11
N GLN A 111 -6.53 -2.90 16.89
CA GLN A 111 -6.37 -1.79 15.94
C GLN A 111 -7.71 -1.17 15.58
N GLU A 112 -8.73 -1.99 15.36
CA GLU A 112 -10.09 -1.51 15.09
C GLU A 112 -10.65 -0.69 16.26
N SER A 113 -10.47 -1.17 17.49
CA SER A 113 -10.87 -0.43 18.69
C SER A 113 -10.11 0.88 18.85
N SER A 114 -8.81 0.90 18.55
CA SER A 114 -7.99 2.11 18.60
C SER A 114 -8.42 3.13 17.55
N LEU A 115 -8.65 2.69 16.30
CA LEU A 115 -9.16 3.54 15.23
C LEU A 115 -10.51 4.14 15.60
N GLN A 116 -11.45 3.32 16.07
CA GLN A 116 -12.77 3.79 16.50
C GLN A 116 -12.65 4.86 17.60
N GLN A 117 -11.78 4.65 18.58
CA GLN A 117 -11.55 5.60 19.65
C GLN A 117 -10.91 6.91 19.15
N ALA A 118 -9.95 6.83 18.23
CA ALA A 118 -9.34 8.00 17.59
C ALA A 118 -10.38 8.82 16.82
N SER A 119 -11.19 8.16 15.97
CA SER A 119 -12.26 8.80 15.20
C SER A 119 -13.28 9.49 16.11
N MET A 120 -13.70 8.83 17.20
CA MET A 120 -14.63 9.43 18.16
C MET A 120 -14.10 10.72 18.77
N ILE A 121 -12.81 10.79 19.13
CA ILE A 121 -12.19 11.99 19.69
C ILE A 121 -12.19 13.13 18.66
N ILE A 122 -11.85 12.82 17.40
CA ILE A 122 -11.86 13.79 16.30
C ILE A 122 -13.29 14.33 16.09
N ASP A 123 -14.28 13.45 16.01
CA ASP A 123 -15.69 13.82 15.81
C ASP A 123 -16.25 14.68 16.94
N GLU A 124 -15.89 14.39 18.19
CA GLU A 124 -16.28 15.20 19.33
C GLU A 124 -15.73 16.63 19.26
N ILE A 125 -14.50 16.80 18.77
CA ILE A 125 -13.91 18.13 18.59
C ILE A 125 -14.56 18.83 17.41
N LEU A 126 -14.79 18.14 16.28
CA LEU A 126 -15.46 18.71 15.11
C LEU A 126 -16.85 19.26 15.46
N LYS A 127 -17.62 18.56 16.29
CA LYS A 127 -18.91 19.06 16.80
C LYS A 127 -18.75 20.38 17.58
N LYS A 128 -17.70 20.50 18.40
CA LYS A 128 -17.42 21.70 19.20
C LYS A 128 -16.82 22.85 18.39
N VAL A 129 -16.19 22.57 17.25
CA VAL A 129 -15.68 23.60 16.33
C VAL A 129 -16.82 24.49 15.82
N MET A 130 -18.01 23.93 15.63
CA MET A 130 -19.20 24.69 15.22
C MET A 130 -19.62 25.73 16.28
N ASP A 131 -19.39 25.45 17.56
CA ASP A 131 -19.74 26.34 18.67
C ASP A 131 -18.62 27.34 19.00
N ASN A 132 -17.35 26.89 18.90
CA ASN A 132 -16.17 27.72 19.17
C ASN A 132 -14.98 27.28 18.31
N LEU A 133 -14.81 27.99 17.19
CA LEU A 133 -13.76 27.75 16.22
C LEU A 133 -12.35 27.86 16.82
N GLU A 134 -12.10 28.84 17.70
CA GLU A 134 -10.76 29.08 18.24
C GLU A 134 -10.34 27.93 19.18
N ASN A 135 -11.25 27.50 20.06
CA ASN A 135 -10.98 26.39 20.96
C ASN A 135 -10.84 25.06 20.20
N GLY A 136 -11.73 24.81 19.23
CA GLY A 136 -11.66 23.62 18.39
C GLY A 136 -10.36 23.55 17.59
N ARG A 137 -9.90 24.68 17.02
CA ARG A 137 -8.60 24.76 16.34
C ARG A 137 -7.45 24.42 17.28
N LYS A 138 -7.43 24.92 18.52
CA LYS A 138 -6.38 24.59 19.50
C LYS A 138 -6.35 23.10 19.83
N GLN A 139 -7.51 22.48 20.00
CA GLN A 139 -7.63 21.04 20.27
C GLN A 139 -7.15 20.19 19.07
N LEU A 140 -7.58 20.54 17.86
CA LEU A 140 -7.12 19.87 16.63
C LEU A 140 -5.61 20.00 16.41
N MET A 141 -5.02 21.14 16.75
CA MET A 141 -3.56 21.32 16.71
C MET A 141 -2.84 20.39 17.71
N GLY A 142 -3.44 20.14 18.87
CA GLY A 142 -2.90 19.18 19.84
C GLY A 142 -2.98 17.73 19.38
N LEU A 143 -4.05 17.36 18.64
CA LEU A 143 -4.14 16.06 17.98
C LEU A 143 -3.12 15.93 16.85
N TYR A 144 -2.99 16.95 16.00
CA TYR A 144 -2.02 16.97 14.91
C TYR A 144 -0.58 16.83 15.45
N GLY A 145 -0.27 17.51 16.55
CA GLY A 145 1.02 17.38 17.24
C GLY A 145 1.28 15.99 17.80
N ALA A 146 0.24 15.19 18.08
CA ALA A 146 0.37 13.80 18.52
C ALA A 146 0.70 12.83 17.37
N CYS A 147 0.39 13.20 16.13
CA CYS A 147 0.71 12.41 14.93
C CYS A 147 2.01 12.85 14.24
N SER A 148 2.52 14.04 14.55
CA SER A 148 3.71 14.59 13.89
C SER A 148 5.00 14.12 14.56
N SER A 149 6.02 13.81 13.74
CA SER A 149 7.39 13.58 14.18
C SER A 149 8.19 14.88 14.36
N GLU A 150 7.64 16.01 13.94
CA GLU A 150 8.28 17.33 14.09
C GLU A 150 8.10 17.90 15.51
N VAL A 151 8.94 18.88 15.88
CA VAL A 151 8.80 19.57 17.18
C VAL A 151 7.43 20.27 17.22
N PRO A 152 6.53 19.88 18.14
CA PRO A 152 5.19 20.46 18.19
C PRO A 152 5.26 21.95 18.51
N ALA A 153 4.56 22.77 17.73
CA ALA A 153 4.44 24.22 17.99
C ALA A 153 3.58 24.54 19.23
N GLY A 154 3.01 23.53 19.89
CA GLY A 154 2.10 23.65 21.02
C GLY A 154 1.93 22.36 21.83
N PRO A 155 0.96 22.30 22.76
CA PRO A 155 0.72 21.13 23.59
C PRO A 155 0.32 19.90 22.75
N VAL A 156 0.87 18.74 23.08
CA VAL A 156 0.54 17.45 22.45
C VAL A 156 -0.49 16.71 23.30
N ASP A 157 -1.52 16.16 22.67
CA ASP A 157 -2.45 15.27 23.35
C ASP A 157 -1.84 13.86 23.51
N GLN A 158 -1.24 13.62 24.67
CA GLN A 158 -0.59 12.34 25.01
C GLN A 158 -1.56 11.16 25.03
N LYS A 159 -2.84 11.40 25.36
CA LYS A 159 -3.85 10.35 25.38
C LYS A 159 -4.19 9.94 23.95
N PHE A 160 -4.38 10.91 23.07
CA PHE A 160 -4.60 10.66 21.65
C PHE A 160 -3.38 10.00 21.00
N GLN A 161 -2.17 10.44 21.32
CA GLN A 161 -0.93 9.83 20.84
C GLN A 161 -0.87 8.32 21.16
N SER A 162 -1.21 7.95 22.39
CA SER A 162 -1.24 6.54 22.81
C SER A 162 -2.26 5.70 22.03
N ILE A 163 -3.39 6.31 21.66
CA ILE A 163 -4.43 5.65 20.88
C ILE A 163 -3.97 5.45 19.43
N ILE A 164 -3.39 6.48 18.82
CA ILE A 164 -2.86 6.46 17.43
C ILE A 164 -1.78 5.41 17.24
N ILE A 165 -0.87 5.24 18.21
CA ILE A 165 0.15 4.18 18.17
C ILE A 165 -0.46 2.78 18.10
N GLY A 166 -1.69 2.62 18.60
CA GLY A 166 -2.43 1.35 18.53
C GLY A 166 -3.17 1.10 17.22
N CYS A 167 -3.24 2.07 16.29
CA CYS A 167 -3.90 1.92 15.00
C CYS A 167 -3.04 1.15 13.98
N ALA A 168 -3.55 0.92 12.77
CA ALA A 168 -2.72 0.46 11.66
C ALA A 168 -1.80 1.60 11.19
N ILE A 169 -0.73 1.27 10.47
CA ILE A 169 0.22 2.28 9.99
C ILE A 169 -0.40 3.21 8.94
N GLU A 170 -1.44 2.72 8.24
CA GLU A 170 -2.21 3.48 7.26
C GLU A 170 -3.28 4.40 7.86
N ASP A 171 -3.58 4.29 9.15
CA ASP A 171 -4.60 5.09 9.87
C ASP A 171 -4.03 6.44 10.37
#